data_AF-A0A6I6F740-F1
#
_entry.id   AF-A0A6I6F740-F1
#
_cell.length_a   1.000
_cell.length_b   1.000
_cell.length_c   1.000
_cell.angle_alpha   90.00
_cell.angle_beta   90.00
_cell.angle_gamma   90.00
#
_symmetry.space_group_name_H-M   'P 1'
#
loop_
_entity.id
_entity.type
_entity.pdbx_description
1 polymer ?
#
loop_
_entity_poly.entity_id
_entity_poly.type
_entity_poly.pdbx_seq_one_letter_code
_entity_poly.pdbx_strand_id
1 'polypeptide(L)' 'MRVAPPTLTTVQDHVALAEIELCGELMIAASSADGERLSADLIDEVLNVIPVGRGGPAAPR' A
#
# COMPACT_ATOMS: atom_id res chain seq x y z
N MET A 1 -14.37 36.43 -1.20
CA MET A 1 -13.71 35.25 -0.59
C MET A 1 -12.34 35.70 -0.09
N ARG A 2 -12.14 35.82 1.23
CA ARG A 2 -10.85 36.25 1.82
C ARG A 2 -10.01 35.00 2.06
N VAL A 3 -9.01 34.77 1.21
CA VAL A 3 -8.06 33.66 1.38
C VAL A 3 -7.08 34.09 2.47
N ALA A 4 -7.02 33.31 3.55
CA ALA A 4 -6.03 33.52 4.60
C ALA A 4 -4.62 33.17 4.07
N PRO A 5 -3.57 33.88 4.50
CA PRO A 5 -2.21 33.56 4.08
C PRO A 5 -1.87 32.12 4.50
N PRO A 6 -1.14 31.37 3.66
CA PRO A 6 -0.83 29.98 3.95
C PRO A 6 -0.01 29.89 5.24
N THR A 7 -0.58 29.24 6.25
CA THR A 7 0.13 28.87 7.47
C THR A 7 1.03 27.67 7.16
N LEU A 8 2.06 27.43 7.98
CA LEU A 8 2.96 26.28 7.80
C LEU A 8 2.19 24.96 7.64
N THR A 9 1.07 24.82 8.33
CA THR A 9 0.13 23.70 8.20
C THR A 9 -0.45 23.55 6.79
N THR A 10 -0.88 24.63 6.14
CA THR A 10 -1.40 24.58 4.76
C THR A 10 -0.33 24.17 3.74
N VAL A 11 0.93 24.56 3.95
CA VAL A 11 2.05 24.12 3.10
C VAL A 11 2.36 22.64 3.32
N GLN A 12 2.32 22.17 4.58
CA GLN A 12 2.46 20.74 4.89
C GLN A 12 1.31 19.90 4.32
N ASP A 13 0.08 20.42 4.30
CA ASP A 13 -1.06 19.74 3.68
C ASP A 13 -0.85 19.52 2.18
N HIS A 14 -0.28 20.49 1.47
CA HIS A 14 0.04 20.33 0.05
C HIS A 14 1.13 19.28 -0.22
N VAL A 15 2.14 19.21 0.65
CA VAL A 15 3.20 18.20 0.55
C VAL A 15 2.64 16.80 0.83
N ALA A 16 1.86 16.65 1.90
CA ALA A 16 1.21 15.39 2.23
C ALA A 16 0.26 14.91 1.12
N LEU A 17 -0.50 15.82 0.51
CA LEU A 17 -1.37 15.51 -0.63
C LEU A 17 -0.56 15.04 -1.85
N ALA A 18 0.56 15.72 -2.16
CA ALA A 18 1.44 15.31 -3.25
C ALA A 18 2.08 13.92 -2.99
N GLU A 19 2.44 13.62 -1.74
CA GLU A 19 2.95 12.30 -1.35
C GLU A 19 1.90 11.21 -1.48
N ILE A 20 0.65 11.48 -1.07
CA ILE A 20 -0.48 10.54 -1.23
C ILE A 20 -0.73 10.26 -2.71
N GLU A 21 -0.77 11.29 -3.55
CA GLU A 21 -0.98 11.13 -4.99
C GLU A 21 0.14 10.31 -5.64
N LEU A 22 1.40 10.61 -5.29
CA LEU A 22 2.56 9.83 -5.73
C LEU A 22 2.49 8.36 -5.25
N CYS A 23 2.12 8.12 -4.00
CA CYS A 23 1.96 6.77 -3.46
C CYS A 23 0.88 5.98 -4.21
N GLY A 24 -0.25 6.62 -4.54
CA GLY A 24 -1.33 6.02 -5.32
C GLY A 24 -0.87 5.58 -6.72
N GLU A 25 -0.18 6.47 -7.44
CA GLU A 25 0.36 6.17 -8.77
C GLU A 25 1.36 5.01 -8.73
N LEU A 26 2.25 4.97 -7.73
CA LEU A 26 3.22 3.89 -7.56
C LEU A 26 2.57 2.54 -7.23
N MET A 27 1.50 2.51 -6.43
CA MET A 27 0.76 1.26 -6.15
C MET A 27 0.10 0.70 -7.42
N ILE A 28 -0.48 1.56 -8.25
CA ILE A 28 -1.11 1.16 -9.52
C ILE A 28 -0.03 0.66 -10.49
N ALA A 29 1.06 1.40 -10.64
CA ALA A 29 2.19 0.99 -11.48
C ALA A 29 2.78 -0.36 -11.03
N ALA A 30 2.98 -0.54 -9.72
CA ALA A 30 3.47 -1.80 -9.16
C ALA A 30 2.49 -2.97 -9.37
N SER A 31 1.18 -2.73 -9.22
CA SER A 31 0.15 -3.76 -9.42
C SER A 31 -0.06 -4.13 -10.89
N SER A 32 0.33 -3.26 -11.82
CA SER A 32 0.20 -3.48 -13.28
C SER A 32 1.51 -3.87 -13.96
N ALA A 33 2.64 -3.79 -13.24
CA ALA A 33 3.92 -4.28 -13.72
C ALA A 33 3.89 -5.80 -13.90
N ASP A 34 4.50 -6.29 -14.99
CA ASP A 34 4.67 -7.72 -15.30
C ASP A 34 5.75 -8.38 -14.41
N GLY A 35 5.57 -8.31 -13.09
CA GLY A 35 6.41 -8.96 -12.08
C GLY A 35 5.74 -10.21 -11.50
N GLU A 36 6.55 -11.16 -11.02
CA GLU A 36 6.05 -12.29 -10.24
C GLU A 36 5.43 -11.76 -8.93
N ARG A 37 4.26 -12.29 -8.57
CA ARG A 37 3.64 -11.92 -7.29
C ARG A 37 4.51 -12.46 -6.16
N LEU A 38 4.60 -11.70 -5.07
CA LEU A 38 5.22 -12.22 -3.86
C LEU A 38 4.53 -13.53 -3.44
N SER A 39 5.31 -14.50 -2.97
CA SER A 39 4.75 -15.71 -2.40
C SER A 39 3.95 -15.37 -1.14
N ALA A 40 3.00 -16.23 -0.77
CA ALA A 40 2.21 -16.03 0.45
C ALA A 40 3.10 -15.92 1.70
N ASP A 41 4.20 -16.69 1.78
CA ASP A 41 5.19 -16.59 2.86
C ASP A 41 5.80 -15.20 2.98
N LEU A 42 6.25 -14.64 1.85
CA LEU A 42 6.88 -13.32 1.83
C LEU A 42 5.86 -12.21 2.11
N ILE A 43 4.60 -12.40 1.70
CA ILE A 43 3.51 -11.48 2.05
C ILE A 43 3.26 -11.52 3.56
N ASP A 44 3.14 -12.70 4.16
CA ASP A 44 2.93 -12.87 5.59
C ASP A 44 4.10 -12.27 6.40
N GLU A 45 5.35 -12.47 5.95
CA GLU A 45 6.55 -11.87 6.53
C GLU A 45 6.51 -10.33 6.50
N VAL A 46 6.22 -9.73 5.34
CA VAL A 46 6.13 -8.27 5.20
C VAL A 46 5.00 -7.70 6.05
N LEU A 47 3.86 -8.38 6.10
CA LEU A 47 2.70 -7.96 6.88
C LEU A 47 2.83 -8.29 8.37
N ASN A 48 3.89 -8.99 8.78
CA ASN A 48 4.07 -9.53 10.13
C ASN A 48 2.85 -10.32 10.61
N VAL A 49 2.21 -11.06 9.71
CA VAL A 49 1.05 -11.91 10.00
C VAL A 49 1.55 -13.31 10.33
N ILE A 50 1.09 -13.89 11.45
CA ILE A 50 1.29 -15.31 11.71
C ILE A 50 0.29 -16.08 10.84
N PRO A 51 0.71 -16.90 9.86
CA PRO A 51 -0.22 -17.62 9.00
C PRO A 51 -1.11 -18.56 9.82
N VAL A 52 -2.40 -18.25 9.90
CA VAL A 52 -3.41 -19.15 10.46
C VAL A 52 -3.64 -20.28 9.45
N GLY A 53 -2.91 -21.37 9.62
CA GLY A 53 -3.28 -22.68 9.08
C GLY A 53 -3.00 -22.92 7.59
N ARG A 54 -1.73 -22.91 7.17
CA ARG A 54 -1.31 -23.52 5.89
C ARG A 54 -1.29 -25.06 5.95
N GLY A 55 -2.38 -25.63 6.46
CA GLY A 55 -2.56 -27.05 6.74
C GLY A 55 -4.04 -27.43 6.75
N GLY A 56 -4.78 -27.04 5.70
CA GLY A 56 -6.07 -27.65 5.43
C GLY A 56 -5.86 -29.02 4.78
N PRO A 57 -6.53 -30.11 5.24
CA PRO A 57 -6.33 -31.44 4.66
C PRO A 57 -6.69 -31.44 3.18
N ALA A 58 -5.82 -32.03 2.36
CA ALA A 58 -6.06 -32.25 0.94
C ALA A 58 -7.43 -32.93 0.74
N ALA A 59 -8.32 -32.26 0.00
CA ALA A 59 -9.61 -32.85 -0.36
C ALA A 59 -9.38 -34.15 -1.16
N PRO A 60 -9.98 -35.28 -0.76
CA PRO A 60 -9.87 -36.52 -1.53
C PRO A 60 -10.58 -36.38 -2.89
N ARG A 61 -9.99 -37.01 -3.91
CA ARG A 61 -10.45 -37.03 -5.31
C ARG A 61 -11.80 -37.72 -5.47
#